data_AF-A0A947PWF6-F1
#
_entry.id   AF-A0A947PWF6-F1
#
_cell.length_a   1.000
_cell.length_b   1.000
_cell.length_c   1.000
_cell.angle_alpha   90.00
_cell.angle_beta   90.00
_cell.angle_gamma   90.00
#
_symmetry.space_group_name_H-M   'P 1'
#
loop_
_entity.id
_entity.type
_entity.pdbx_description
1 polymer ?
#
loop_
_entity_poly.entity_id
_entity_poly.type
_entity_poly.pdbx_seq_one_letter_code
_entity_poly.pdbx_strand_id
1 'polypeptide(L)' 'MIYIFGTVGFFSGFILGQIVLAYLLRGRTREELLADKSLRWKYGLLNWVIAIATAASAVWIYQEYIF' A
#
# COMPACT_ATOMS: atom_id res chain seq x y z
N MET A 1 19.50 3.40 -10.80
CA MET A 1 18.24 3.19 -11.55
C MET A 1 17.28 2.27 -10.79
N ILE A 2 17.71 1.08 -10.33
CA ILE A 2 16.86 0.17 -9.54
C ILE A 2 16.19 0.83 -8.30
N TYR A 3 16.92 1.69 -7.58
CA TYR A 3 16.37 2.43 -6.43
C TYR A 3 15.22 3.38 -6.82
N ILE A 4 15.27 3.99 -8.02
CA ILE A 4 14.22 4.89 -8.50
C ILE A 4 12.94 4.10 -8.74
N PHE A 5 13.03 2.96 -9.43
CA PHE A 5 11.88 2.09 -9.68
C PHE A 5 11.30 1.51 -8.38
N GLY A 6 12.15 1.14 -7.41
CA GLY A 6 11.70 0.74 -6.08
C GLY A 6 10.96 1.85 -5.35
N THR A 7 11.47 3.09 -5.37
CA THR A 7 10.81 4.24 -4.74
C THR A 7 9.49 4.59 -5.42
N VAL A 8 9.44 4.62 -6.75
CA VAL A 8 8.21 4.89 -7.52
C VAL A 8 7.17 3.79 -7.29
N GLY A 9 7.59 2.52 -7.32
CA GLY A 9 6.73 1.38 -7.03
C GLY A 9 6.18 1.41 -5.61
N PHE A 10 7.00 1.78 -4.63
CA PHE A 10 6.58 1.94 -3.25
C PHE A 10 5.51 3.03 -3.08
N PHE A 11 5.75 4.25 -3.59
CA PHE A 11 4.77 5.34 -3.47
C PHE A 11 3.48 5.04 -4.24
N SER A 12 3.58 4.45 -5.43
CA SER A 12 2.41 4.03 -6.21
C SER A 12 1.60 2.97 -5.45
N GLY A 13 2.29 1.96 -4.89
CA GLY A 13 1.66 0.93 -4.06
C GLY A 13 1.04 1.48 -2.78
N PHE A 14 1.68 2.47 -2.15
CA PHE A 14 1.13 3.13 -0.98
C PHE A 14 -0.17 3.89 -1.31
N ILE A 15 -0.20 4.62 -2.43
CA ILE A 15 -1.43 5.30 -2.89
C ILE A 15 -2.52 4.27 -3.20
N LEU A 16 -2.18 3.19 -3.90
CA LEU A 16 -3.12 2.09 -4.18
C LEU A 16 -3.66 1.46 -2.89
N GLY A 17 -2.80 1.20 -1.91
CA GLY A 17 -3.23 0.68 -0.61
C GLY A 17 -4.19 1.63 0.11
N GLN A 18 -3.97 2.95 0.05
CA GLN A 18 -4.90 3.94 0.60
C GLN A 18 -6.25 3.94 -0.12
N ILE A 19 -6.27 3.76 -1.45
CA ILE A 19 -7.52 3.64 -2.22
C ILE A 19 -8.28 2.37 -1.79
N VAL A 20 -7.58 1.24 -1.64
CA VAL A 20 -8.17 -0.01 -1.15
C VAL A 20 -8.74 0.18 0.26
N LEU A 21 -8.01 0.86 1.15
CA LEU A 21 -8.50 1.19 2.49
C LEU A 21 -9.74 2.08 2.45
N ALA A 22 -9.76 3.12 1.62
CA ALA A 22 -10.91 4.00 1.47
C ALA A 22 -12.15 3.22 1.00
N TYR A 23 -11.97 2.25 0.10
CA TYR A 23 -13.05 1.37 -0.33
C TYR A 23 -13.53 0.44 0.79
N LEU A 24 -12.62 -0.23 1.49
CA LEU A 24 -12.95 -1.17 2.57
C LEU A 24 -13.60 -0.49 3.78
N LEU A 25 -13.23 0.76 4.05
CA LEU A 25 -13.73 1.53 5.20
C LEU A 25 -14.91 2.43 4.84
N ARG A 26 -15.36 2.47 3.58
CA ARG A 26 -16.44 3.35 3.10
C ARG A 26 -17.76 3.21 3.87
N GLY A 27 -18.04 2.02 4.41
CA GLY A 27 -19.26 1.72 5.16
C GLY A 27 -19.16 1.93 6.67
N ARG A 28 -18.02 2.36 7.20
CA ARG A 28 -17.80 2.56 8.65
C ARG A 28 -17.97 4.02 9.02
N THR A 29 -18.62 4.29 10.15
CA THR A 29 -18.71 5.66 10.67
C THR A 29 -17.40 6.09 11.31
N ARG A 30 -17.19 7.40 11.43
CA ARG A 30 -15.98 7.95 12.04
C ARG A 30 -15.83 7.48 13.50
N GLU A 31 -16.93 7.36 14.25
CA GLU A 31 -16.90 6.89 15.63
C GLU A 31 -16.41 5.44 15.72
N GLU A 32 -16.87 4.55 14.83
CA GLU A 32 -16.42 3.16 14.77
C GLU A 32 -14.91 3.06 14.48
N LEU A 33 -14.42 3.87 13.52
CA LEU A 33 -12.99 3.93 13.16
C LEU A 33 -12.10 4.45 14.29
N LEU A 34 -12.64 5.31 15.15
CA LEU A 34 -11.92 5.89 16.29
C LEU A 34 -11.97 4.98 17.53
N ALA A 35 -13.08 4.27 17.74
CA ALA A 35 -13.27 3.38 18.88
C ALA A 35 -12.39 2.12 18.78
N ASP A 36 -12.21 1.58 17.57
CA ASP A 36 -11.46 0.34 17.38
C ASP A 36 -9.99 0.59 17.01
N LYS A 37 -9.11 0.45 18.00
CA LYS A 37 -7.66 0.57 17.79
C LYS A 37 -7.08 -0.57 16.94
N SER A 38 -7.74 -1.73 16.86
CA SER A 38 -7.25 -2.87 16.07
C SER A 38 -7.38 -2.61 14.57
N LEU A 39 -8.42 -1.85 14.16
CA LEU A 39 -8.60 -1.39 12.79
C LEU A 39 -7.34 -0.63 12.31
N ARG A 40 -6.77 0.27 13.12
CA ARG A 40 -5.58 1.02 12.73
C ARG A 40 -4.38 0.13 12.40
N TRP A 41 -4.14 -0.89 13.21
CA TRP A 41 -3.04 -1.82 13.00
C TRP A 41 -3.28 -2.76 11.83
N LYS A 42 -4.48 -3.32 11.71
CA LYS A 42 -4.84 -4.25 10.63
C LYS A 42 -4.80 -3.58 9.26
N TYR A 43 -5.45 -2.43 9.13
CA TYR A 43 -5.55 -1.71 7.86
C TYR A 43 -4.27 -0.94 7.55
N GLY A 44 -3.58 -0.41 8.55
CA GLY A 44 -2.24 0.15 8.38
C GLY A 44 -1.28 -0.89 7.84
N LEU A 45 -1.22 -2.08 8.46
CA LEU A 45 -0.36 -3.18 8.01
C LEU A 45 -0.71 -3.62 6.58
N LEU A 46 -2.00 -3.70 6.24
CA LEU A 46 -2.45 -4.03 4.88
C LEU A 46 -1.89 -3.04 3.84
N ASN A 47 -1.95 -1.74 4.13
CA ASN A 47 -1.39 -0.72 3.23
C ASN A 47 0.13 -0.86 3.06
N TRP A 48 0.85 -1.14 4.16
CA TRP A 48 2.30 -1.37 4.11
C TRP A 48 2.65 -2.62 3.30
N VAL A 49 1.88 -3.71 3.44
CA VAL A 49 2.05 -4.93 2.65
C VAL A 49 1.86 -4.64 1.16
N ILE A 50 0.81 -3.88 0.79
CA ILE A 50 0.57 -3.49 -0.61
C ILE A 50 1.72 -2.64 -1.15
N ALA A 51 2.21 -1.67 -0.37
CA ALA A 51 3.30 -0.79 -0.78
C ALA A 51 4.61 -1.57 -1.03
N ILE A 52 4.97 -2.48 -0.11
CA ILE A 52 6.16 -3.33 -0.24
C ILE A 52 6.02 -4.29 -1.41
N ALA A 53 4.87 -4.95 -1.57
CA ALA A 53 4.61 -5.86 -2.68
C ALA A 53 4.74 -5.13 -4.02
N THR A 54 4.14 -3.94 -4.15
CA THR A 54 4.21 -3.15 -5.38
C THR A 54 5.64 -2.68 -5.68
N ALA A 55 6.39 -2.27 -4.65
CA ALA A 55 7.80 -1.92 -4.80
C ALA A 55 8.64 -3.10 -5.28
N ALA A 56 8.45 -4.28 -4.69
CA ALA A 56 9.14 -5.51 -5.08
C ALA A 56 8.79 -5.90 -6.53
N SER A 57 7.51 -5.84 -6.91
CA SER A 57 7.08 -6.10 -8.29
C SER A 57 7.66 -5.09 -9.27
N ALA A 58 7.72 -3.81 -8.93
CA ALA A 58 8.30 -2.78 -9.79
C ALA A 58 9.81 -3.01 -10.02
N VAL A 59 10.54 -3.41 -8.98
CA VAL A 59 11.95 -3.78 -9.08
C VAL A 59 12.14 -5.04 -9.92
N TRP A 60 11.31 -6.06 -9.70
CA TRP A 60 11.37 -7.31 -10.46
C TRP A 60 11.11 -7.08 -11.96
N ILE A 61 10.07 -6.31 -12.31
CA ILE A 61 9.79 -5.93 -13.71
C ILE A 61 10.96 -5.14 -14.31
N TYR A 62 11.53 -4.21 -13.55
CA TYR A 62 12.70 -3.47 -14.02
C TYR A 62 13.90 -4.38 -14.32
N GLN A 63 14.14 -5.38 -13.46
CA GLN A 63 15.22 -6.35 -13.65
C GLN A 63 14.98 -7.34 -14.80
N GLU A 64 13.73 -7.65 -15.14
CA GLU A 64 13.42 -8.62 -16.19
C GLU A 64 13.40 -7.98 -17.59
N TYR A 65 12.94 -6.72 -17.70
CA TYR A 65 12.63 -6.10 -19.00
C TYR A 65 13.54 -4.93 -19.39
N ILE A 66 14.27 -4.33 -18.45
CA ILE A 66 15.07 -3.11 -18.70
C ILE A 66 16.57 -3.34 -18.48
N PHE A 67 16.96 -4.28 -17.62
CA PHE A 67 18.35 -4.62 -17.32
C PHE A 67 18.63 -6.08 -17.70
#